data_AF-A0A9D3UPT1-F1
#
_entry.id   AF-A0A9D3UPT1-F1
#
_cell.length_a   1.000
_cell.length_b   1.000
_cell.length_c   1.000
_cell.angle_alpha   90.00
_cell.angle_beta   90.00
_cell.angle_gamma   90.00
#
_symmetry.space_group_name_H-M   'P 1'
#
loop_
_entity.id
_entity.type
_entity.pdbx_description
1 polymer ?
#
loop_
_entity_poly.entity_id
_entity_poly.type
_entity_poly.pdbx_seq_one_letter_code
_entity_poly.pdbx_strand_id
1 'polypeptide(L)'
;MDHIHYEDECSRYITIGCAEKPLCMRACWVEDPNGISFKKHLARIDDYVWVGEDGIKMQSFGSQVWDASFILLALLASNLSDEIGTILKKGHNFLKNSQVKDNPPGDFKKMFRHISKGSWTFSDQDHGWQVSDCTAESLKCCLSFAKMAPEMVGEKMEMKQFYDAVNIILSLQDKPFLHGVMLGICVKL
;
A
#
# COMPACT_ATOMS: atom_id res chain seq x y z
N MET A 1 3.88 -15.23 -19.94
CA MET A 1 4.92 -14.37 -19.34
C MET A 1 4.48 -12.92 -19.23
N ASP A 2 3.72 -12.41 -20.19
CA ASP A 2 3.26 -11.01 -20.21
C ASP A 2 2.61 -10.51 -18.91
N HIS A 3 1.68 -11.28 -18.32
CA HIS A 3 1.06 -10.91 -17.03
C HIS A 3 2.03 -10.93 -15.85
N ILE A 4 3.04 -11.82 -15.86
CA ILE A 4 4.06 -11.90 -14.81
C ILE A 4 4.97 -10.67 -14.90
N HIS A 5 5.55 -10.40 -16.07
CA HIS A 5 6.41 -9.22 -16.26
C HIS A 5 5.68 -7.92 -15.99
N TYR A 6 4.40 -7.85 -16.34
CA TYR A 6 3.58 -6.70 -16.03
C TYR A 6 3.39 -6.51 -14.52
N GLU A 7 3.05 -7.57 -13.79
CA GLU A 7 2.91 -7.51 -12.34
C GLU A 7 4.24 -7.14 -11.65
N ASP A 8 5.34 -7.71 -12.14
CA ASP A 8 6.68 -7.44 -11.64
C ASP A 8 7.06 -5.96 -11.81
N GLU A 9 6.83 -5.37 -12.98
CA GLU A 9 7.09 -3.94 -13.19
C GLU A 9 6.12 -3.05 -12.37
N CYS A 10 4.84 -3.43 -12.25
CA CYS A 10 3.86 -2.67 -11.48
C CYS A 10 4.17 -2.61 -9.98
N SER A 11 4.67 -3.70 -9.42
CA SER A 11 4.97 -3.85 -8.00
C SER A 11 6.44 -3.63 -7.67
N ARG A 12 7.26 -3.19 -8.65
CA ARG A 12 8.73 -3.10 -8.51
C ARG A 12 9.34 -4.40 -7.96
N TYR A 13 8.85 -5.53 -8.47
CA TYR A 13 9.30 -6.88 -8.19
C TYR A 13 9.02 -7.37 -6.76
N ILE A 14 8.09 -6.71 -6.07
CA ILE A 14 7.55 -7.16 -4.78
C ILE A 14 6.50 -8.24 -5.02
N THR A 15 5.60 -8.06 -6.00
CA THR A 15 4.37 -8.86 -6.26
C THR A 15 3.30 -8.70 -5.16
N ILE A 16 2.15 -9.37 -5.33
CA ILE A 16 0.99 -9.29 -4.42
C ILE A 16 1.14 -10.11 -3.13
N GLY A 17 2.19 -10.91 -2.99
CA GLY A 17 2.30 -11.76 -1.81
C GLY A 17 3.49 -12.70 -1.78
N CYS A 18 3.72 -13.30 -0.62
CA CYS A 18 4.83 -14.24 -0.41
C CYS A 18 4.67 -15.56 -1.16
N ALA A 19 3.46 -15.92 -1.61
CA ALA A 19 3.22 -17.10 -2.42
C ALA A 19 3.57 -16.83 -3.89
N GLU A 20 3.13 -15.69 -4.42
CA GLU A 20 3.34 -15.27 -5.80
C GLU A 20 4.79 -14.87 -6.05
N LYS A 21 5.43 -14.18 -5.11
CA LYS A 21 6.83 -13.71 -5.21
C LYS A 21 7.82 -14.79 -5.68
N PRO A 22 7.95 -15.96 -5.02
CA PRO A 22 8.88 -16.99 -5.46
C PRO A 22 8.47 -17.64 -6.78
N LEU A 23 7.18 -17.69 -7.11
CA LEU A 23 6.68 -18.27 -8.36
C LEU A 23 7.00 -17.36 -9.57
N CYS A 24 6.72 -16.05 -9.46
CA CYS A 24 7.09 -15.07 -10.48
C CYS A 24 8.61 -14.99 -10.65
N MET A 25 9.36 -14.92 -9.54
CA MET A 25 10.82 -14.94 -9.56
C MET A 25 11.37 -16.18 -10.28
N ARG A 26 10.81 -17.36 -9.99
CA ARG A 26 11.21 -18.61 -10.65
C ARG A 26 10.84 -18.60 -12.13
N ALA A 27 9.68 -18.07 -12.51
CA ALA A 27 9.29 -17.97 -13.90
C ALA A 27 10.28 -17.09 -14.70
N CYS A 28 10.68 -15.94 -14.16
CA CYS A 28 11.72 -15.10 -14.77
C CYS A 28 13.08 -15.80 -14.85
N TRP A 29 13.45 -16.59 -13.84
CA TRP A 29 14.68 -17.38 -13.87
C TRP A 29 14.66 -18.47 -14.94
N VAL A 30 13.53 -19.17 -15.11
CA VAL A 30 13.38 -20.20 -16.16
C VAL A 30 13.43 -19.57 -17.55
N GLU A 31 12.92 -18.36 -17.72
CA GLU A 31 12.98 -17.61 -18.98
C GLU A 31 14.40 -17.12 -19.31
N ASP A 32 15.08 -16.45 -18.37
CA ASP A 32 16.48 -16.03 -18.49
C ASP A 32 17.16 -15.96 -17.10
N PRO A 33 18.01 -16.94 -16.76
CA PRO A 33 18.74 -16.96 -15.49
C PRO A 33 19.66 -15.76 -15.25
N ASN A 34 20.08 -15.06 -16.32
CA ASN A 34 20.94 -13.88 -16.24
C ASN A 34 20.18 -12.57 -16.49
N GLY A 35 18.86 -12.67 -16.69
CA GLY A 35 17.97 -11.58 -17.07
C GLY A 35 17.83 -10.52 -15.99
N ILE A 36 17.50 -9.30 -16.41
CA ILE A 36 17.31 -8.17 -15.49
C ILE A 36 16.13 -8.40 -14.55
N SER A 37 15.05 -9.03 -15.03
CA SER A 37 13.86 -9.32 -14.23
C SER A 37 14.17 -10.22 -13.05
N PHE A 38 14.94 -11.30 -13.26
CA PHE A 38 15.37 -12.19 -12.19
C PHE A 38 16.25 -11.46 -11.16
N LYS A 39 17.21 -10.64 -11.63
CA LYS A 39 18.07 -9.83 -10.74
C LYS A 39 17.28 -8.83 -9.89
N LYS A 40 16.26 -8.18 -10.46
CA LYS A 40 15.36 -7.28 -9.71
C LYS A 40 14.54 -8.05 -8.66
N HIS A 41 14.06 -9.26 -8.97
CA HIS A 41 13.40 -10.13 -7.98
C HIS A 41 14.32 -10.53 -6.83
N LEU A 42 15.58 -10.88 -7.11
CA LEU A 42 16.57 -11.21 -6.08
C LEU A 42 16.80 -10.05 -5.13
N ALA A 43 16.90 -8.83 -5.66
CA ALA A 43 17.09 -7.61 -4.86
C ALA A 43 15.91 -7.31 -3.91
N ARG A 44 14.75 -7.93 -4.12
CA ARG A 44 13.52 -7.76 -3.34
C ARG A 44 13.22 -8.93 -2.40
N ILE A 45 14.13 -9.91 -2.25
CA ILE A 45 13.91 -11.02 -1.31
C ILE A 45 13.91 -10.53 0.13
N ASP A 46 14.82 -9.62 0.48
CA ASP A 46 14.97 -9.14 1.85
C ASP A 46 13.75 -8.37 2.36
N ASP A 47 12.95 -7.78 1.46
CA ASP A 47 11.67 -7.13 1.79
C ASP A 47 10.66 -8.10 2.44
N TYR A 48 10.84 -9.41 2.22
CA TYR A 48 10.00 -10.49 2.78
C TYR A 48 10.60 -11.13 4.03
N VAL A 49 11.85 -10.79 4.41
CA VAL A 49 12.56 -11.45 5.51
C VAL A 49 12.36 -10.68 6.81
N TRP A 50 11.90 -11.35 7.85
CA TRP A 50 11.72 -10.79 9.19
C TRP A 50 12.48 -11.59 10.25
N VAL A 51 13.21 -10.90 11.12
CA VAL A 51 13.88 -11.51 12.28
C VAL A 51 12.99 -11.33 13.51
N GLY A 52 12.35 -12.42 13.93
CA GLY A 52 11.57 -12.48 15.16
C GLY A 52 12.35 -13.09 16.32
N GLU A 53 11.72 -13.13 17.50
CA GLU A 53 12.29 -13.72 18.72
C GLU A 53 12.66 -15.21 18.57
N ASP A 54 11.95 -15.91 17.69
CA ASP A 54 12.13 -17.33 17.37
C ASP A 54 12.89 -17.57 16.05
N GLY A 55 13.55 -16.53 15.52
CA GLY A 55 14.43 -16.63 14.35
C GLY A 55 13.86 -15.97 13.09
N ILE A 56 14.41 -16.37 11.95
CA ILE A 56 14.11 -15.76 10.65
C ILE A 56 12.85 -16.37 10.05
N LYS A 57 11.92 -15.51 9.63
CA LYS A 57 10.63 -15.85 9.01
C LYS A 57 10.47 -15.12 7.69
N MET A 58 9.68 -15.71 6.80
CA MET A 58 9.18 -15.02 5.61
C MET A 58 7.82 -14.41 5.95
N GLN A 59 7.70 -13.10 5.80
CA GLN A 59 6.44 -12.37 5.78
C GLN A 59 5.88 -12.33 4.36
N SER A 60 4.77 -11.62 4.16
CA SER A 60 4.50 -10.99 2.86
C SER A 60 5.40 -9.75 2.71
N PHE A 61 4.89 -8.61 2.26
CA PHE A 61 5.61 -7.33 2.14
C PHE A 61 5.51 -6.40 3.37
N GLY A 62 5.02 -6.91 4.51
CA GLY A 62 4.76 -6.15 5.74
C GLY A 62 3.37 -5.49 5.82
N SER A 63 3.07 -4.82 6.95
CA SER A 63 1.79 -4.18 7.29
C SER A 63 1.93 -2.70 7.67
N GLN A 64 2.98 -2.04 7.18
CA GLN A 64 3.48 -0.75 7.69
C GLN A 64 2.43 0.37 7.62
N VAL A 65 1.77 0.56 6.47
CA VAL A 65 0.70 1.56 6.32
C VAL A 65 -0.54 1.20 7.13
N TRP A 66 -0.92 -0.07 7.14
CA TRP A 66 -2.07 -0.54 7.92
C TRP A 66 -1.89 -0.25 9.41
N ASP A 67 -0.77 -0.67 9.98
CA ASP A 67 -0.46 -0.49 11.40
C ASP A 67 -0.27 0.99 11.73
N ALA A 68 0.46 1.74 10.90
CA ALA A 68 0.65 3.16 11.11
C ALA A 68 -0.68 3.92 11.14
N SER A 69 -1.59 3.64 10.20
CA SER A 69 -2.91 4.28 10.16
C SER A 69 -3.73 4.00 11.42
N PHE A 70 -3.80 2.74 11.87
CA PHE A 70 -4.54 2.43 13.10
C PHE A 70 -3.91 3.04 14.35
N ILE A 71 -2.58 2.97 14.48
CA ILE A 71 -1.88 3.57 15.61
C ILE A 71 -2.10 5.08 15.63
N LEU A 72 -2.01 5.77 14.48
CA LEU A 72 -2.23 7.20 14.42
C LEU A 72 -3.67 7.60 14.77
N LEU A 73 -4.67 6.83 14.33
CA LEU A 73 -6.06 7.04 14.75
C LEU A 73 -6.23 6.87 16.27
N ALA A 74 -5.62 5.84 16.85
CA ALA A 74 -5.67 5.61 18.30
C ALA A 74 -4.96 6.73 19.07
N LEU A 75 -3.80 7.19 18.61
CA LEU A 75 -3.06 8.30 19.20
C LEU A 75 -3.85 9.61 19.12
N LEU A 76 -4.47 9.90 17.98
CA LEU A 76 -5.35 11.07 17.82
C LEU A 76 -6.58 11.00 18.76
N ALA A 77 -7.11 9.81 19.00
CA ALA A 77 -8.23 9.60 19.91
C ALA A 77 -7.85 9.67 21.41
N SER A 78 -6.57 9.55 21.74
CA SER A 78 -6.09 9.56 23.13
C SER A 78 -6.16 10.92 23.82
N ASN A 79 -6.35 12.02 23.07
CA ASN A 79 -6.25 13.40 23.54
C ASN A 79 -4.87 13.77 24.15
N LEU A 80 -3.81 13.04 23.80
CA LEU A 80 -2.43 13.31 24.25
C LEU A 80 -1.60 14.09 23.22
N SER A 81 -2.23 14.69 22.20
CA SER A 81 -1.55 15.28 21.03
C SER A 81 -0.44 16.28 21.39
N ASP A 82 -0.60 17.03 22.49
CA ASP A 82 0.40 18.00 22.96
C ASP A 82 1.69 17.35 23.47
N GLU A 83 1.63 16.09 23.92
CA GLU A 83 2.77 15.32 24.40
C GLU A 83 3.46 14.52 23.28
N ILE A 84 2.69 14.15 22.24
CA ILE A 84 3.14 13.24 21.18
C ILE A 84 3.29 13.90 19.80
N GLY A 85 3.33 15.23 19.73
CA GLY A 85 3.37 15.98 18.47
C GLY A 85 4.48 15.50 17.49
N THR A 86 5.67 15.18 18.00
CA THR A 86 6.76 14.65 17.16
C THR A 86 6.42 13.30 16.53
N ILE A 87 5.72 12.43 17.25
CA ILE A 87 5.27 11.11 16.76
C ILE A 87 4.20 11.32 15.68
N LEU A 88 3.22 12.18 15.93
CA LEU A 88 2.17 12.52 14.97
C LEU A 88 2.74 13.11 13.68
N LYS A 89 3.70 14.03 13.78
CA LYS A 89 4.39 14.62 12.63
C LYS A 89 5.11 13.59 11.77
N LYS A 90 5.82 12.65 12.41
CA LYS A 90 6.51 11.55 11.72
C LYS A 90 5.52 10.60 11.04
N GLY A 91 4.45 10.21 11.75
CA GLY A 91 3.39 9.35 11.21
C GLY A 91 2.65 10.00 10.04
N HIS A 92 2.29 11.27 10.15
CA HIS A 92 1.70 12.04 9.06
C HIS A 92 2.66 12.09 7.86
N ASN A 93 3.94 12.38 8.06
CA ASN A 93 4.93 12.37 6.99
C ASN A 93 5.06 10.98 6.32
N PHE A 94 5.04 9.91 7.10
CA PHE A 94 5.05 8.54 6.59
C PHE A 94 3.83 8.26 5.70
N LEU A 95 2.61 8.60 6.14
CA LEU A 95 1.41 8.41 5.33
C LEU A 95 1.46 9.23 4.03
N LYS A 96 1.93 10.48 4.06
CA LYS A 96 2.09 11.31 2.85
C LYS A 96 3.01 10.68 1.81
N ASN A 97 4.12 10.11 2.29
CA ASN A 97 5.12 9.47 1.44
C ASN A 97 4.70 8.06 1.00
N SER A 98 3.72 7.46 1.66
CA SER A 98 3.21 6.12 1.32
C SER A 98 2.07 6.14 0.31
N GLN A 99 1.47 7.30 0.05
CA GLN A 99 0.37 7.40 -0.91
C GLN A 99 0.86 7.16 -2.35
N VAL A 100 0.24 6.21 -3.05
CA VAL A 100 0.55 5.85 -4.44
C VAL A 100 0.35 7.05 -5.37
N LYS A 101 1.38 7.38 -6.16
CA LYS A 101 1.40 8.60 -7.00
C LYS A 101 0.87 8.40 -8.42
N ASP A 102 0.94 7.17 -8.92
CA ASP A 102 0.68 6.84 -10.32
C ASP A 102 -0.22 5.61 -10.43
N ASN A 103 -1.01 5.56 -11.51
CA ASN A 103 -1.74 4.35 -11.87
C ASN A 103 -0.76 3.32 -12.45
N PRO A 104 -1.13 2.02 -12.50
CA PRO A 104 -0.31 1.03 -13.19
C PRO A 104 -0.11 1.43 -14.66
N PRO A 105 1.05 1.14 -15.27
CA PRO A 105 1.36 1.58 -16.61
C PRO A 105 0.46 0.95 -17.67
N GLY A 106 0.32 1.65 -18.81
CA GLY A 106 -0.36 1.15 -20.01
C GLY A 106 -1.86 0.90 -19.82
N ASP A 107 -2.38 -0.08 -20.58
CA ASP A 107 -3.78 -0.50 -20.51
C ASP A 107 -3.97 -1.50 -19.35
N PHE A 108 -3.89 -0.99 -18.13
CA PHE A 108 -3.90 -1.79 -16.91
C PHE A 108 -5.19 -2.60 -16.70
N LYS A 109 -6.29 -2.21 -17.36
CA LYS A 109 -7.55 -2.97 -17.35
C LYS A 109 -7.42 -4.31 -18.07
N LYS A 110 -6.67 -4.38 -19.19
CA LYS A 110 -6.37 -5.65 -19.88
C LYS A 110 -5.51 -6.58 -19.03
N MET A 111 -4.79 -6.01 -18.07
CA MET A 111 -3.96 -6.73 -17.11
C MET A 111 -4.69 -6.98 -15.78
N PHE A 112 -6.01 -6.80 -15.76
CA PHE A 112 -6.88 -7.01 -14.60
C PHE A 112 -6.54 -6.17 -13.36
N ARG A 113 -5.79 -5.07 -13.54
CA ARG A 113 -5.56 -4.08 -12.49
C ARG A 113 -6.66 -3.02 -12.54
N HIS A 114 -6.88 -2.39 -11.39
CA HIS A 114 -7.76 -1.22 -11.25
C HIS A 114 -6.92 0.04 -10.99
N ILE A 115 -7.53 1.23 -11.00
CA ILE A 115 -6.81 2.47 -10.69
C ILE A 115 -6.21 2.41 -9.28
N SER A 116 -5.02 2.96 -9.11
CA SER A 116 -4.28 2.95 -7.83
C SER A 116 -3.77 4.32 -7.40
N LYS A 117 -3.73 5.31 -8.31
CA LYS A 117 -3.30 6.67 -7.99
C LYS A 117 -4.16 7.28 -6.88
N GLY A 118 -3.52 7.74 -5.81
CA GLY A 118 -4.16 8.32 -4.64
C GLY A 118 -4.50 7.31 -3.54
N SER A 119 -4.33 6.01 -3.80
CA SER A 119 -4.55 4.96 -2.81
C SER A 119 -3.43 4.86 -1.77
N TRP A 120 -3.72 4.13 -0.71
CA TRP A 120 -2.73 3.54 0.17
C TRP A 120 -2.78 2.02 0.04
N THR A 121 -1.61 1.40 0.01
CA THR A 121 -1.47 -0.06 0.04
C THR A 121 -1.45 -0.55 1.49
N PHE A 122 -1.37 -1.87 1.68
CA PHE A 122 -1.23 -2.46 3.01
C PHE A 122 0.16 -2.18 3.65
N SER A 123 1.22 -2.14 2.84
CA SER A 123 2.61 -1.97 3.30
C SER A 123 3.14 -0.57 3.05
N ASP A 124 3.51 -0.27 1.80
CA ASP A 124 4.17 0.97 1.40
C ASP A 124 3.81 1.38 -0.04
N GLN A 125 4.34 2.53 -0.48
CA GLN A 125 4.09 3.04 -1.82
C GLN A 125 4.61 2.10 -2.93
N ASP A 126 5.65 1.32 -2.64
CA ASP A 126 6.36 0.51 -3.61
C ASP A 126 5.57 -0.74 -4.03
N HIS A 127 4.76 -1.28 -3.13
CA HIS A 127 3.86 -2.39 -3.45
C HIS A 127 2.82 -2.02 -4.53
N GLY A 128 2.34 -0.77 -4.55
CA GLY A 128 1.49 -0.23 -5.64
C GLY A 128 0.09 -0.84 -5.81
N TRP A 129 -0.30 -1.81 -4.99
CA TRP A 129 -1.64 -2.40 -4.97
C TRP A 129 -2.58 -1.63 -4.05
N GLN A 130 -3.60 -0.99 -4.63
CA GLN A 130 -4.62 -0.29 -3.85
C GLN A 130 -5.43 -1.26 -3.00
N VAL A 131 -5.70 -0.85 -1.76
CA VAL A 131 -6.60 -1.57 -0.86
C VAL A 131 -7.60 -0.56 -0.29
N SER A 132 -8.89 -0.90 -0.34
CA SER A 132 -9.98 0.06 -0.04
C SER A 132 -9.96 0.53 1.41
N ASP A 133 -9.82 -0.39 2.35
CA ASP A 133 -9.76 -0.12 3.79
C ASP A 133 -8.48 0.63 4.17
N CYS A 134 -7.32 0.23 3.65
CA CYS A 134 -6.04 0.93 3.86
C CYS A 134 -6.14 2.37 3.36
N THR A 135 -6.77 2.57 2.19
CA THR A 135 -7.03 3.90 1.64
C THR A 135 -7.98 4.70 2.52
N ALA A 136 -9.07 4.10 3.01
CA ALA A 136 -10.03 4.77 3.87
C ALA A 136 -9.44 5.20 5.23
N GLU A 137 -8.71 4.31 5.92
CA GLU A 137 -8.13 4.60 7.23
C GLU A 137 -6.98 5.63 7.12
N SER A 138 -6.13 5.50 6.10
CA SER A 138 -5.06 6.47 5.85
C SER A 138 -5.62 7.84 5.45
N LEU A 139 -6.67 7.88 4.61
CA LEU A 139 -7.36 9.11 4.25
C LEU A 139 -7.96 9.78 5.49
N LYS A 140 -8.61 9.01 6.37
CA LYS A 140 -9.17 9.49 7.63
C LYS A 140 -8.11 10.10 8.54
N CYS A 141 -6.94 9.47 8.67
CA CYS A 141 -5.79 10.04 9.38
C CYS A 141 -5.39 11.40 8.79
N CYS A 142 -5.13 11.46 7.49
CA CYS A 142 -4.66 12.67 6.82
C CYS A 142 -5.69 13.81 6.89
N LEU A 143 -6.99 13.50 6.85
CA LEU A 143 -8.05 14.48 7.06
C LEU A 143 -8.09 15.02 8.51
N SER A 144 -7.79 14.18 9.50
CA SER A 144 -7.65 14.64 10.89
C SER A 144 -6.43 15.55 11.04
N PHE A 145 -5.28 15.17 10.49
CA PHE A 145 -4.07 16.00 10.51
C PHE A 145 -4.26 17.34 9.78
N ALA A 146 -5.03 17.38 8.70
CA ALA A 146 -5.32 18.61 7.98
C ALA A 146 -6.10 19.66 8.79
N LYS A 147 -6.70 19.26 9.92
CA LYS A 147 -7.41 20.16 10.86
C LYS A 147 -6.54 20.63 12.02
N MET A 148 -5.31 20.12 12.14
CA MET A 148 -4.38 20.44 13.21
C MET A 148 -3.39 21.52 12.76
N ALA A 149 -2.72 22.16 13.72
CA ALA A 149 -1.72 23.19 13.46
C ALA A 149 -0.48 22.59 12.74
N PRO A 150 -0.01 23.18 11.62
CA PRO A 150 1.16 22.69 10.88
C PRO A 150 2.44 22.62 11.72
N GLU A 151 2.58 23.46 12.73
CA GLU A 151 3.71 23.45 13.66
C GLU A 151 3.80 22.12 14.42
N MET A 152 2.64 21.53 14.74
CA MET A 152 2.53 20.26 15.47
C MET A 152 2.72 19.05 14.55
N VAL A 153 2.02 19.01 13.42
CA VAL A 153 1.93 17.78 12.58
C VAL A 153 2.57 17.90 11.19
N GLY A 154 3.19 19.05 10.90
CA GLY A 154 3.73 19.39 9.58
C GLY A 154 2.65 19.80 8.58
N GLU A 155 3.08 20.23 7.40
CA GLU A 155 2.18 20.66 6.33
C GLU A 155 1.20 19.56 5.92
N LYS A 156 -0.05 19.95 5.70
CA LYS A 156 -1.09 19.08 5.15
C LYS A 156 -0.78 18.63 3.73
N MET A 157 -1.42 17.55 3.29
CA MET A 157 -1.37 17.11 1.90
C MET A 157 -2.04 18.12 0.97
N GLU A 158 -1.65 18.08 -0.30
CA GLU A 158 -2.29 18.85 -1.35
C GLU A 158 -3.74 18.42 -1.55
N MET A 159 -4.65 19.36 -1.82
CA MET A 159 -6.09 19.05 -2.00
C MET A 159 -6.35 17.98 -3.06
N LYS A 160 -5.55 18.00 -4.13
CA LYS A 160 -5.63 17.00 -5.21
C LYS A 160 -5.37 15.57 -4.70
N GLN A 161 -4.47 15.40 -3.74
CA GLN A 161 -4.15 14.07 -3.18
C GLN A 161 -5.32 13.48 -2.39
N PHE A 162 -6.11 14.33 -1.72
CA PHE A 162 -7.35 13.91 -1.08
C PHE A 162 -8.41 13.51 -2.11
N TYR A 163 -8.56 14.27 -3.20
CA TYR A 163 -9.50 13.92 -4.28
C TYR A 163 -9.12 12.63 -5.00
N ASP A 164 -7.83 12.40 -5.25
CA ASP A 164 -7.35 11.16 -5.85
C ASP A 164 -7.71 9.96 -4.95
N ALA A 165 -7.53 10.06 -3.62
CA ALA A 165 -7.93 9.01 -2.67
C ALA A 165 -9.45 8.75 -2.65
N VAL A 166 -10.27 9.81 -2.63
CA VAL A 166 -11.74 9.69 -2.70
C VAL A 166 -12.17 9.03 -4.01
N ASN A 167 -11.51 9.37 -5.12
CA ASN A 167 -11.79 8.76 -6.42
C ASN A 167 -11.53 7.25 -6.41
N ILE A 168 -10.46 6.78 -5.75
CA ILE A 168 -10.24 5.34 -5.54
C ILE A 168 -11.42 4.71 -4.80
N ILE A 169 -11.79 5.24 -3.64
CA ILE A 169 -12.87 4.67 -2.81
C ILE A 169 -14.19 4.60 -3.60
N LEU A 170 -14.57 5.67 -4.31
CA LEU A 170 -15.80 5.69 -5.11
C LEU A 170 -15.74 4.73 -6.30
N SER A 171 -14.57 4.58 -6.93
CA SER A 171 -14.40 3.67 -8.06
C SER A 171 -14.52 2.18 -7.72
N LEU A 172 -14.41 1.84 -6.43
CA LEU A 172 -14.51 0.47 -5.91
C LEU A 172 -15.94 0.12 -5.47
N GLN A 173 -16.91 1.02 -5.63
CA GLN A 173 -18.31 0.74 -5.34
C GLN A 173 -18.87 -0.31 -6.28
N ASP A 174 -19.37 -1.40 -5.73
CA ASP A 174 -20.23 -2.35 -6.45
C ASP A 174 -21.70 -1.88 -6.39
N LYS A 175 -22.54 -2.39 -7.30
CA LYS A 175 -23.99 -2.14 -7.22
C LYS A 175 -24.53 -2.72 -5.91
N PRO A 176 -25.47 -2.02 -5.24
CA PRO A 176 -25.99 -2.49 -3.97
C PRO A 176 -26.77 -3.79 -4.17
N PHE A 177 -26.17 -4.93 -3.85
CA PHE A 177 -26.92 -6.11 -3.41
C PHE A 177 -27.26 -5.91 -1.94
N LEU A 178 -28.52 -6.13 -1.59
CA LEU A 178 -29.05 -6.02 -0.23
C LEU A 178 -28.12 -6.71 0.79
N HIS A 179 -27.73 -5.96 1.84
CA HIS A 179 -27.11 -6.44 3.08
C HIS A 179 -26.02 -7.53 2.93
N GLY A 180 -24.77 -7.10 2.75
CA GLY A 180 -23.59 -7.94 2.92
C GLY A 180 -22.36 -7.08 3.19
N VAL A 181 -21.68 -7.35 4.28
CA VAL A 181 -20.49 -6.63 4.79
C VAL A 181 -19.38 -6.61 3.73
N MET A 182 -18.83 -5.42 3.47
CA MET A 182 -17.60 -5.22 2.68
C MET A 182 -16.42 -5.93 3.36
N LEU A 183 -15.98 -7.04 2.78
CA LEU A 183 -14.60 -7.52 2.90
C LEU A 183 -13.94 -7.28 1.53
N GLY A 184 -13.33 -6.10 1.38
CA GLY A 184 -12.52 -5.71 0.23
C GLY A 184 -11.15 -6.38 0.16
N ILE A 185 -10.93 -7.43 0.97
CA ILE A 185 -9.86 -8.41 0.82
C ILE A 185 -10.52 -9.78 0.75
N CYS A 186 -11.13 -10.09 -0.39
CA CYS A 186 -11.30 -11.47 -0.77
C CYS A 186 -10.86 -11.56 -2.23
N VAL A 187 -9.64 -12.07 -2.40
CA VAL A 187 -9.18 -12.67 -3.64
C VAL A 187 -10.34 -13.51 -4.17
N LYS A 188 -10.92 -13.15 -5.32
CA LYS A 188 -11.70 -14.11 -6.10
C LYS A 188 -10.70 -15.13 -6.63
N LEU A 189 -10.45 -16.18 -5.85
CA LEU A 189 -10.09 -17.50 -6.36
C LEU A 189 -11.40 -18.28 -6.59
#